data_AF-A8PX45-F1
#
_entry.id   AF-A8PX45-F1
#
_cell.length_a   1.000
_cell.length_b   1.000
_cell.length_c   1.000
_cell.angle_alpha   90.00
_cell.angle_beta   90.00
_cell.angle_gamma   90.00
#
_symmetry.space_group_name_H-M   'P 1'
#
loop_
_entity.id
_entity.type
_entity.pdbx_description
1 polymer ?
#
loop_
_entity_poly.entity_id
_entity_poly.type
_entity_poly.pdbx_seq_one_letter_code
_entity_poly.pdbx_strand_id
1 'polypeptide(L)'
;MGKCVDAIDQASYEFASLDMAVRHLKESDFPHGHTAFVTFRNIWSAQIASQVVYHPTPGCMLTEPAMEPRDLIWEHQETAVWDRRIRQWIMRVMMAIVLTFTLSLDLMLATLVNMNGIKTYLPWLGDLLDENARLRAFVQNSLPTLLLISINALVPIAMVYSSWFQRARAHSHIEHNVLNMYYLYLLFSVVFVFLFTSARDMLKELSESPMHMIDKLAQSLPVARNFSLSYVIFQGLAIQPFQLVLLPNIFIRQVQRLCTVCTPRRRAAMLQAPTINIGTLYPQALLVFTLSVLYGIVSPLITIFGALYFGVAYVVVKYQLLNVVDKPYDSHGHAWPLAVRRCIWALVLFQAFQLSLFSVRKQVFNSLVIVPLVCYTIWFAGNVGKTFLPHTSFVNLYDVYSAEDELQEQRQRYRNRTCDNIPIAQEEQWPTEYRQELPELRSVSHDAYEQPALAGPLPTLWLPHSRPNDQVLV
;
A
#
# COMPACT_ATOMS: atom_id res chain seq x y z
N MET A 1 42.18 6.34 -19.04
CA MET A 1 42.32 6.55 -17.59
C MET A 1 41.93 8.00 -17.30
N GLY A 2 40.93 8.24 -16.47
CA GLY A 2 40.53 9.60 -16.09
C GLY A 2 41.62 10.30 -15.29
N LYS A 3 41.66 11.64 -15.32
CA LYS A 3 42.57 12.42 -14.46
C LYS A 3 42.23 12.13 -12.99
N CYS A 4 43.23 11.85 -12.16
CA CYS A 4 43.06 11.84 -10.71
C CYS A 4 42.81 13.29 -10.27
N VAL A 5 41.54 13.60 -9.95
CA VAL A 5 41.13 14.88 -9.38
C VAL A 5 40.84 14.65 -7.91
N ASP A 6 41.14 15.63 -7.04
CA ASP A 6 40.77 15.55 -5.64
C ASP A 6 39.23 15.47 -5.51
N ALA A 7 38.75 14.50 -4.74
CA ALA A 7 37.33 14.28 -4.52
C ALA A 7 36.67 15.47 -3.81
N ILE A 8 37.43 16.20 -2.96
CA ILE A 8 36.92 17.39 -2.26
C ILE A 8 36.70 18.53 -3.25
N ASP A 9 37.66 18.76 -4.14
CA ASP A 9 37.56 19.80 -5.17
C ASP A 9 36.43 19.49 -6.14
N GLN A 10 36.28 18.23 -6.55
CA GLN A 10 35.19 17.81 -7.42
C GLN A 10 33.82 18.02 -6.75
N ALA A 11 33.65 17.59 -5.49
CA ALA A 11 32.39 17.77 -4.77
C ALA A 11 32.06 19.25 -4.52
N SER A 12 33.08 20.07 -4.24
CA SER A 12 32.92 21.52 -4.06
C SER A 12 32.52 22.21 -5.36
N TYR A 13 33.13 21.81 -6.48
CA TYR A 13 32.76 22.27 -7.81
C TYR A 13 31.33 21.85 -8.17
N GLU A 14 30.96 20.59 -7.94
CA GLU A 14 29.61 20.07 -8.16
C GLU A 14 28.58 20.86 -7.33
N PHE A 15 28.85 21.07 -6.04
CA PHE A 15 27.99 21.89 -5.17
C PHE A 15 27.83 23.33 -5.69
N ALA A 16 28.93 23.99 -6.07
CA ALA A 16 28.87 25.35 -6.60
C ALA A 16 28.10 25.42 -7.93
N SER A 17 28.27 24.42 -8.79
CA SER A 17 27.54 24.34 -10.06
C SER A 17 26.03 24.12 -9.85
N LEU A 18 25.65 23.29 -8.89
CA LEU A 18 24.25 23.04 -8.51
C LEU A 18 23.64 24.26 -7.82
N ASP A 19 24.37 24.95 -6.93
CA ASP A 19 23.88 26.17 -6.28
C ASP A 19 23.65 27.28 -7.30
N MET A 20 24.57 27.46 -8.26
CA MET A 20 24.37 28.38 -9.39
C MET A 20 23.15 27.99 -10.23
N ALA A 21 22.96 26.70 -10.53
CA ALA A 21 21.78 26.24 -11.26
C ALA A 21 20.48 26.53 -10.49
N VAL A 22 20.44 26.32 -9.16
CA VAL A 22 19.27 26.62 -8.33
C VAL A 22 18.99 28.13 -8.29
N ARG A 23 20.01 28.97 -8.18
CA ARG A 23 19.84 30.43 -8.23
C ARG A 23 19.27 30.88 -9.57
N HIS A 24 19.83 30.37 -10.67
CA HIS A 24 19.32 30.64 -12.02
C HIS A 24 17.86 30.18 -12.18
N LEU A 25 17.51 29.00 -11.66
CA LEU A 25 16.13 28.50 -11.70
C LEU A 25 15.16 29.36 -10.87
N LYS A 26 15.62 29.97 -9.77
CA LYS A 26 14.78 30.89 -8.98
C LYS A 26 14.50 32.22 -9.70
N GLU A 27 15.40 32.66 -10.57
CA GLU A 27 15.27 33.88 -11.35
C GLU A 27 14.56 33.66 -12.69
N SER A 28 14.50 32.42 -13.19
CA SER A 28 13.85 32.09 -14.46
C SER A 28 12.33 32.02 -14.35
N ASP A 29 11.64 32.55 -15.35
CA ASP A 29 10.19 32.38 -15.52
C ASP A 29 9.86 31.00 -16.07
N PHE A 30 9.01 30.25 -15.37
CA PHE A 30 8.50 28.95 -15.82
C PHE A 30 7.10 29.07 -16.44
N PRO A 31 6.78 28.25 -17.45
CA PRO A 31 5.42 28.17 -17.95
C PRO A 31 4.47 27.69 -16.86
N HIS A 32 3.28 28.28 -16.81
CA HIS A 32 2.26 27.86 -15.84
C HIS A 32 1.76 26.44 -16.15
N GLY A 33 1.68 25.61 -15.11
CA GLY A 33 1.11 24.27 -15.21
C GLY A 33 -0.42 24.28 -15.40
N HIS A 34 -0.97 23.11 -15.73
CA HIS A 34 -2.42 22.92 -15.91
C HIS A 34 -3.19 22.66 -14.59
N THR A 35 -2.50 22.62 -13.46
CA THR A 35 -3.04 22.27 -12.14
C THR A 35 -2.79 23.43 -11.18
N ALA A 36 -3.78 23.77 -10.36
CA ALA A 36 -3.67 24.80 -9.34
C ALA A 36 -4.29 24.30 -8.02
N PHE A 37 -3.71 24.72 -6.89
CA PHE A 37 -4.27 24.49 -5.56
C PHE A 37 -5.05 25.72 -5.13
N VAL A 38 -6.34 25.54 -4.85
CA VAL A 38 -7.24 26.61 -4.40
C VAL A 38 -7.53 26.41 -2.92
N THR A 39 -7.26 27.43 -2.12
CA THR A 39 -7.57 27.43 -0.70
C THR A 39 -8.81 28.28 -0.44
N PHE A 40 -9.62 27.86 0.51
CA PHE A 40 -10.85 28.54 0.89
C PHE A 40 -10.77 28.98 2.35
N ARG A 41 -11.54 30.01 2.71
CA ARG A 41 -11.63 30.48 4.10
C ARG A 41 -12.30 29.45 5.01
N ASN A 42 -13.33 28.77 4.51
CA ASN A 42 -14.16 27.85 5.26
C ASN A 42 -14.03 26.43 4.70
N ILE A 43 -14.10 25.41 5.55
CA ILE A 43 -13.86 24.01 5.15
C ILE A 43 -15.02 23.50 4.28
N TRP A 44 -16.25 23.84 4.64
CA TRP A 44 -17.44 23.44 3.88
C TRP A 44 -17.43 23.99 2.45
N SER A 45 -16.89 25.19 2.24
CA SER A 45 -16.79 25.78 0.90
C SER A 45 -15.80 25.02 0.00
N ALA A 46 -14.69 24.53 0.57
CA ALA A 46 -13.75 23.67 -0.14
C ALA A 46 -14.37 22.31 -0.49
N GLN A 47 -15.15 21.72 0.43
CA GLN A 47 -15.83 20.45 0.19
C GLN A 47 -16.86 20.56 -0.93
N ILE A 48 -17.71 21.59 -0.90
CA ILE A 48 -18.68 21.87 -1.99
C ILE A 48 -17.93 22.07 -3.31
N ALA A 49 -16.85 22.86 -3.29
CA ALA A 49 -16.07 23.11 -4.50
C ALA A 49 -15.45 21.84 -5.10
N SER A 50 -15.05 20.88 -4.27
CA SER A 50 -14.49 19.62 -4.75
C SER A 50 -15.50 18.68 -5.43
N GLN A 51 -16.81 18.91 -5.25
CA GLN A 51 -17.88 18.04 -5.73
C GLN A 51 -18.69 18.60 -6.91
N VAL A 52 -18.58 19.90 -7.18
CA VAL A 52 -19.36 20.58 -8.22
C VAL A 52 -18.67 20.49 -9.58
N VAL A 53 -19.46 20.33 -10.65
CA VAL A 53 -18.98 20.41 -12.04
C VAL A 53 -18.96 21.88 -12.48
N TYR A 54 -17.78 22.40 -12.82
CA TYR A 54 -17.60 23.82 -13.17
C TYR A 54 -17.74 24.15 -14.66
N HIS A 55 -17.48 23.19 -15.54
CA HIS A 55 -17.40 23.45 -16.98
C HIS A 55 -18.31 22.49 -17.76
N PRO A 56 -19.01 22.96 -18.82
CA PRO A 56 -19.90 22.11 -19.61
C PRO A 56 -19.17 21.03 -20.42
N THR A 57 -17.92 21.28 -20.83
CA THR A 57 -17.13 20.26 -21.53
C THR A 57 -16.45 19.31 -20.54
N PRO A 58 -16.56 17.98 -20.75
CA PRO A 58 -15.95 17.01 -19.85
C PRO A 58 -14.43 17.08 -19.93
N GLY A 59 -13.77 17.00 -18.77
CA GLY A 59 -12.31 16.99 -18.68
C GLY A 59 -11.66 18.37 -18.53
N CYS A 60 -12.44 19.45 -18.55
CA CYS A 60 -11.99 20.80 -18.23
C CYS A 60 -12.36 21.15 -16.78
N MET A 61 -11.48 21.89 -16.08
CA MET A 61 -11.68 22.34 -14.70
C MET A 61 -12.12 21.22 -13.74
N LEU A 62 -11.41 20.09 -13.80
CA LEU A 62 -11.64 18.97 -12.88
C LEU A 62 -11.18 19.36 -11.48
N THR A 63 -12.10 19.31 -10.52
CA THR A 63 -11.81 19.51 -9.10
C THR A 63 -11.76 18.18 -8.38
N GLU A 64 -10.82 18.07 -7.44
CA GLU A 64 -10.68 16.94 -6.52
C GLU A 64 -10.21 17.48 -5.17
N PRO A 65 -10.57 16.83 -4.04
CA PRO A 65 -10.01 17.21 -2.76
C PRO A 65 -8.48 17.09 -2.81
N ALA A 66 -7.79 18.16 -2.38
CA ALA A 66 -6.35 18.15 -2.34
C ALA A 66 -5.85 17.14 -1.29
N MET A 67 -4.87 16.33 -1.66
CA MET A 67 -4.22 15.41 -0.74
C MET A 67 -3.30 16.16 0.23
N GLU A 68 -2.90 15.49 1.32
CA GLU A 68 -1.93 16.05 2.24
C GLU A 68 -0.64 16.46 1.50
N PRO A 69 -0.02 17.61 1.82
CA PRO A 69 1.20 18.07 1.16
C PRO A 69 2.36 17.05 1.17
N ARG A 70 2.39 16.15 2.16
CA ARG A 70 3.39 15.06 2.28
C ARG A 70 3.10 13.87 1.36
N ASP A 71 1.83 13.67 1.00
CA ASP A 71 1.38 12.60 0.10
C ASP A 71 1.56 12.99 -1.38
N LEU A 72 1.55 14.29 -1.68
CA LEU A 72 1.65 14.82 -3.03
C LEU A 72 3.01 14.55 -3.66
N ILE A 73 2.98 13.99 -4.87
CA ILE A 73 4.16 13.88 -5.73
C ILE A 73 4.20 15.09 -6.64
N TRP A 74 5.00 16.10 -6.27
CA TRP A 74 5.09 17.38 -6.95
C TRP A 74 5.45 17.24 -8.43
N GLU A 75 6.40 16.36 -8.75
CA GLU A 75 6.85 16.06 -10.13
C GLU A 75 5.72 15.58 -11.05
N HIS A 76 4.64 15.01 -10.49
CA HIS A 76 3.54 14.45 -11.27
C HIS A 76 2.37 15.43 -11.47
N GLN A 77 2.34 16.57 -10.77
CA GLN A 77 1.18 17.48 -10.79
C GLN A 77 1.00 18.21 -12.13
N GLU A 78 2.09 18.47 -12.85
CA GLU A 78 2.10 19.24 -14.10
C GLU A 78 1.61 18.45 -15.33
N THR A 79 1.25 17.19 -15.13
CA THR A 79 1.02 16.24 -16.22
C THR A 79 -0.38 16.40 -16.83
N ALA A 80 -0.43 16.63 -18.14
CA ALA A 80 -1.69 16.77 -18.87
C ALA A 80 -2.55 15.49 -18.76
N VAL A 81 -3.89 15.68 -18.69
CA VAL A 81 -4.85 14.58 -18.48
C VAL A 81 -4.76 13.51 -19.57
N TRP A 82 -4.58 13.93 -20.83
CA TRP A 82 -4.47 13.00 -21.97
C TRP A 82 -3.17 12.19 -21.95
N ASP A 83 -2.03 12.82 -21.65
CA ASP A 83 -0.76 12.11 -21.50
C ASP A 83 -0.84 11.07 -20.38
N ARG A 84 -1.45 11.42 -19.26
CA ARG A 84 -1.69 10.48 -18.15
C ARG A 84 -2.59 9.31 -18.58
N ARG A 85 -3.67 9.57 -19.31
CA ARG A 85 -4.58 8.53 -19.80
C ARG A 85 -3.87 7.54 -20.73
N ILE A 86 -3.04 8.03 -21.64
CA ILE A 86 -2.25 7.18 -22.56
C ILE A 86 -1.25 6.33 -21.76
N ARG A 87 -0.52 6.92 -20.82
CA ARG A 87 0.41 6.18 -19.95
C ARG A 87 -0.29 5.10 -19.13
N GLN A 88 -1.47 5.39 -18.58
CA GLN A 88 -2.29 4.41 -17.88
C GLN A 88 -2.69 3.23 -18.78
N TRP A 89 -3.09 3.50 -20.02
CA TRP A 89 -3.40 2.44 -20.99
C TRP A 89 -2.17 1.58 -21.33
N ILE A 90 -1.04 2.20 -21.65
CA ILE A 90 0.22 1.50 -21.94
C ILE A 90 0.62 0.61 -20.75
N MET A 91 0.57 1.15 -19.54
CA MET A 91 0.96 0.42 -18.34
C MET A 91 0.00 -0.71 -17.98
N ARG A 92 -1.31 -0.56 -18.25
CA ARG A 92 -2.28 -1.67 -18.13
C ARG A 92 -1.97 -2.82 -19.09
N VAL A 93 -1.61 -2.51 -20.34
CA VAL A 93 -1.22 -3.53 -21.34
C VAL A 93 0.09 -4.20 -20.93
N MET A 94 1.10 -3.42 -20.53
CA MET A 94 2.37 -3.97 -20.03
C MET A 94 2.16 -4.89 -18.82
N MET A 95 1.28 -4.49 -17.91
CA MET A 95 0.95 -5.29 -16.72
C MET A 95 0.24 -6.60 -17.09
N ALA A 96 -0.63 -6.59 -18.10
CA ALA A 96 -1.24 -7.80 -18.62
C ALA A 96 -0.19 -8.75 -19.24
N ILE A 97 0.81 -8.22 -19.94
CA ILE A 97 1.93 -9.02 -20.46
C ILE A 97 2.74 -9.63 -19.31
N VAL A 98 3.09 -8.84 -18.29
CA VAL A 98 3.81 -9.33 -17.10
C VAL A 98 3.02 -10.46 -16.42
N LEU A 99 1.71 -10.28 -16.24
CA LEU A 99 0.84 -11.33 -15.71
C LEU A 99 0.94 -12.61 -16.54
N THR A 100 0.77 -12.53 -17.86
CA THR A 100 0.84 -13.73 -18.71
C THR A 100 2.21 -14.42 -18.66
N PHE A 101 3.30 -13.64 -18.66
CA PHE A 101 4.66 -14.17 -18.55
C PHE A 101 4.88 -14.90 -17.22
N THR A 102 4.49 -14.29 -16.11
CA THR A 102 4.64 -14.89 -14.77
C THR A 102 3.80 -16.15 -14.60
N LEU A 103 2.57 -16.19 -15.13
CA LEU A 103 1.75 -17.42 -15.10
C LEU A 103 2.42 -18.58 -15.85
N SER A 104 3.01 -18.30 -17.02
CA SER A 104 3.79 -19.30 -17.76
C SER A 104 5.03 -19.76 -16.98
N LEU A 105 5.70 -18.83 -16.29
CA LEU A 105 6.84 -19.14 -15.43
C LEU A 105 6.44 -20.04 -14.25
N ASP A 106 5.33 -19.73 -13.57
CA ASP A 106 4.81 -20.50 -12.43
C ASP A 106 4.53 -21.97 -12.80
N LEU A 107 3.92 -22.19 -13.97
CA LEU A 107 3.64 -23.54 -14.48
C LEU A 107 4.92 -24.29 -14.85
N MET A 108 5.88 -23.61 -15.48
CA MET A 108 7.16 -24.20 -15.85
C MET A 108 7.97 -24.60 -14.60
N LEU A 109 7.87 -23.82 -13.53
CA LEU A 109 8.49 -24.13 -12.25
C LEU A 109 7.77 -25.29 -11.55
N ALA A 110 6.43 -25.34 -11.61
CA ALA A 110 5.67 -26.45 -11.07
C ALA A 110 6.05 -27.80 -11.73
N THR A 111 6.30 -27.82 -13.05
CA THR A 111 6.78 -29.03 -13.73
C THR A 111 8.23 -29.36 -13.39
N LEU A 112 9.10 -28.36 -13.25
CA LEU A 112 10.52 -28.54 -12.88
C LEU A 112 10.68 -29.12 -11.47
N VAL A 113 9.84 -28.71 -10.53
CA VAL A 113 9.86 -29.16 -9.14
C VAL A 113 9.18 -30.54 -8.96
N ASN A 114 8.56 -31.09 -10.00
CA ASN A 114 8.09 -32.47 -9.96
C ASN A 114 9.28 -33.44 -9.87
N MET A 115 9.09 -34.62 -9.26
CA MET A 115 10.18 -35.58 -9.01
C MET A 115 10.95 -35.97 -10.28
N ASN A 116 10.22 -36.13 -11.39
CA ASN A 116 10.85 -36.46 -12.67
C ASN A 116 11.71 -35.29 -13.16
N GLY A 117 11.27 -34.04 -13.00
CA GLY A 117 12.05 -32.85 -13.32
C GLY A 117 13.30 -32.72 -12.43
N ILE A 118 13.16 -32.91 -11.12
CA ILE A 118 14.29 -32.85 -10.19
C ILE A 118 15.35 -33.89 -10.55
N LYS A 119 14.97 -35.15 -10.80
CA LYS A 119 15.93 -36.20 -11.15
C LYS A 119 16.66 -35.95 -12.48
N THR A 120 15.99 -35.31 -13.44
CA THR A 120 16.59 -34.99 -14.74
C THR A 120 17.55 -33.80 -14.68
N TYR A 121 17.20 -32.72 -13.97
CA TYR A 121 18.00 -31.48 -13.97
C TYR A 121 18.94 -31.34 -12.76
N LEU A 122 18.62 -31.97 -11.63
CA LEU A 122 19.38 -31.92 -10.36
C LEU A 122 19.50 -33.33 -9.75
N PRO A 123 20.27 -34.24 -10.39
CA PRO A 123 20.33 -35.66 -9.99
C PRO A 123 20.80 -35.86 -8.54
N TRP A 124 21.76 -35.04 -8.07
CA TRP A 124 22.25 -35.08 -6.68
C TRP A 124 21.13 -34.83 -5.65
N LEU A 125 20.16 -33.99 -5.99
CA LEU A 125 19.03 -33.68 -5.13
C LEU A 125 18.02 -34.83 -5.20
N GLY A 126 17.83 -35.41 -6.38
CA GLY A 126 17.02 -36.61 -6.59
C GLY A 126 17.46 -37.80 -5.73
N ASP A 127 18.77 -38.06 -5.67
CA ASP A 127 19.36 -39.14 -4.88
C ASP A 127 19.12 -38.92 -3.37
N LEU A 128 19.34 -37.69 -2.88
CA LEU A 128 19.07 -37.31 -1.49
C LEU A 128 17.58 -37.43 -1.11
N LEU A 129 16.66 -37.15 -2.05
CA LEU A 129 15.23 -37.30 -1.85
C LEU A 129 14.80 -38.78 -1.81
N ASP A 130 15.48 -39.66 -2.52
CA ASP A 130 15.21 -41.10 -2.45
C ASP A 130 15.66 -41.71 -1.12
N GLU A 131 16.70 -41.16 -0.48
CA GLU A 131 17.15 -41.59 0.86
C GLU A 131 16.16 -41.26 1.98
N ASN A 132 15.45 -40.12 1.88
CA ASN A 132 14.56 -39.63 2.94
C ASN A 132 13.12 -39.40 2.46
N ALA A 133 12.25 -40.38 2.74
CA ALA A 133 10.82 -40.33 2.37
C ALA A 133 10.08 -39.07 2.90
N ARG A 134 10.44 -38.59 4.09
CA ARG A 134 9.88 -37.35 4.67
C ARG A 134 10.30 -36.11 3.90
N LEU A 135 11.58 -36.05 3.50
CA LEU A 135 12.17 -34.92 2.79
C LEU A 135 11.60 -34.85 1.37
N ARG A 136 11.44 -36.01 0.72
CA ARG A 136 10.70 -36.15 -0.54
C ARG A 136 9.27 -35.62 -0.46
N ALA A 137 8.52 -36.03 0.55
CA ALA A 137 7.15 -35.57 0.73
C ALA A 137 7.09 -34.05 1.00
N PHE A 138 8.03 -33.49 1.75
CA PHE A 138 8.11 -32.06 1.98
C PHE A 138 8.41 -31.30 0.69
N VAL A 139 9.43 -31.70 -0.06
CA VAL A 139 9.84 -31.04 -1.31
C VAL A 139 8.71 -31.08 -2.34
N GLN A 140 8.07 -32.24 -2.55
CA GLN A 140 6.99 -32.36 -3.54
C GLN A 140 5.77 -31.50 -3.21
N ASN A 141 5.39 -31.39 -1.93
CA ASN A 141 4.15 -30.73 -1.53
C ASN A 141 4.31 -29.25 -1.12
N SER A 142 5.52 -28.85 -0.71
CA SER A 142 5.78 -27.52 -0.13
C SER A 142 6.70 -26.66 -0.97
N LEU A 143 7.69 -27.25 -1.67
CA LEU A 143 8.65 -26.47 -2.45
C LEU A 143 7.99 -25.65 -3.58
N PRO A 144 7.03 -26.20 -4.37
CA PRO A 144 6.34 -25.42 -5.39
C PRO A 144 5.63 -24.20 -4.80
N THR A 145 4.96 -24.38 -3.64
CA THR A 145 4.24 -23.32 -2.95
C THR A 145 5.18 -22.24 -2.42
N LEU A 146 6.30 -22.62 -1.80
CA LEU A 146 7.30 -21.68 -1.29
C LEU A 146 7.96 -20.88 -2.41
N LEU A 147 8.25 -21.53 -3.54
CA LEU A 147 8.84 -20.89 -4.70
C LEU A 147 7.87 -19.88 -5.31
N LEU A 148 6.60 -20.25 -5.46
CA LEU A 148 5.54 -19.34 -5.91
C LEU A 148 5.41 -18.12 -4.98
N ILE A 149 5.38 -18.34 -3.65
CA ILE A 149 5.31 -17.23 -2.69
C ILE A 149 6.51 -16.28 -2.87
N SER A 150 7.70 -16.84 -3.11
CA SER A 150 8.92 -16.06 -3.34
C SER A 150 8.85 -15.21 -4.61
N ILE A 151 8.35 -15.77 -5.72
CA ILE A 151 8.12 -15.01 -6.97
C ILE A 151 7.07 -13.92 -6.75
N ASN A 152 5.96 -14.27 -6.10
CA ASN A 152 4.86 -13.35 -5.82
C ASN A 152 5.27 -12.21 -4.88
N ALA A 153 6.33 -12.38 -4.08
CA ALA A 153 6.89 -11.33 -3.24
C ALA A 153 7.72 -10.30 -4.05
N LEU A 154 8.25 -10.66 -5.22
CA LEU A 154 9.03 -9.76 -6.09
C LEU A 154 8.17 -8.90 -7.01
N VAL A 155 7.04 -9.45 -7.47
CA VAL A 155 6.09 -8.80 -8.38
C VAL A 155 5.62 -7.40 -7.95
N PRO A 156 5.26 -7.12 -6.67
CA PRO A 156 4.78 -5.79 -6.30
C PRO A 156 5.81 -4.68 -6.56
N ILE A 157 7.12 -4.99 -6.58
CA ILE A 157 8.16 -4.02 -6.94
C ILE A 157 7.90 -3.46 -8.34
N ALA A 158 7.62 -4.34 -9.32
CA ALA A 158 7.30 -3.92 -10.68
C ALA A 158 5.99 -3.11 -10.76
N MET A 159 5.00 -3.45 -9.93
CA MET A 159 3.72 -2.72 -9.88
C MET A 159 3.86 -1.31 -9.31
N VAL A 160 4.74 -1.12 -8.32
CA VAL A 160 5.07 0.21 -7.78
C VAL A 160 5.69 1.07 -8.88
N TYR A 161 6.70 0.55 -9.59
CA TYR A 161 7.30 1.26 -10.72
C TYR A 161 6.29 1.55 -11.83
N SER A 162 5.45 0.59 -12.18
CA SER A 162 4.37 0.81 -13.16
C SER A 162 3.44 1.94 -12.73
N SER A 163 3.03 1.98 -11.47
CA SER A 163 2.17 3.04 -10.93
C SER A 163 2.87 4.41 -10.88
N TRP A 164 4.18 4.43 -10.64
CA TRP A 164 5.00 5.63 -10.76
C TRP A 164 5.02 6.16 -12.20
N PHE A 165 5.28 5.30 -13.19
CA PHE A 165 5.27 5.66 -14.61
C PHE A 165 3.90 6.12 -15.13
N GLN A 166 2.81 5.70 -14.48
CA GLN A 166 1.46 6.19 -14.76
C GLN A 166 1.24 7.65 -14.33
N ARG A 167 2.21 8.28 -13.65
CA ARG A 167 2.12 9.65 -13.12
C ARG A 167 0.95 9.81 -12.15
N ALA A 168 0.85 8.89 -11.18
CA ALA A 168 -0.09 9.02 -10.07
C ALA A 168 0.23 10.28 -9.25
N ARG A 169 -0.80 11.06 -8.87
CA ARG A 169 -0.64 12.36 -8.19
C ARG A 169 -0.10 12.28 -6.76
N ALA A 170 -0.29 11.15 -6.10
CA ALA A 170 0.01 10.99 -4.68
C ALA A 170 0.57 9.60 -4.39
N HIS A 171 1.32 9.47 -3.30
CA HIS A 171 1.87 8.19 -2.85
C HIS A 171 0.74 7.22 -2.47
N SER A 172 -0.31 7.70 -1.80
CA SER A 172 -1.51 6.92 -1.49
C SER A 172 -2.17 6.35 -2.75
N HIS A 173 -2.27 7.13 -3.83
CA HIS A 173 -2.81 6.66 -5.10
C HIS A 173 -1.95 5.56 -5.73
N ILE A 174 -0.63 5.63 -5.59
CA ILE A 174 0.27 4.55 -5.99
C ILE A 174 -0.07 3.28 -5.21
N GLU A 175 -0.20 3.38 -3.89
CA GLU A 175 -0.52 2.22 -3.05
C GLU A 175 -1.88 1.61 -3.37
N HIS A 176 -2.92 2.42 -3.60
CA HIS A 176 -4.24 1.94 -4.02
C HIS A 176 -4.21 1.25 -5.39
N ASN A 177 -3.42 1.77 -6.34
CA ASN A 177 -3.24 1.15 -7.65
C ASN A 177 -2.49 -0.18 -7.54
N VAL A 178 -1.41 -0.22 -6.77
CA VAL A 178 -0.65 -1.44 -6.47
C VAL A 178 -1.55 -2.47 -5.78
N LEU A 179 -2.37 -2.07 -4.81
CA LEU A 179 -3.34 -2.95 -4.15
C LEU A 179 -4.25 -3.63 -5.17
N ASN A 180 -4.81 -2.84 -6.09
CA ASN A 180 -5.73 -3.35 -7.11
C ASN A 180 -5.05 -4.29 -8.10
N MET A 181 -3.86 -3.94 -8.60
CA MET A 181 -3.10 -4.75 -9.54
C MET A 181 -2.60 -6.03 -8.88
N TYR A 182 -2.08 -5.93 -7.65
CA TYR A 182 -1.50 -7.05 -6.92
C TYR A 182 -2.55 -8.05 -6.46
N TYR A 183 -3.72 -7.58 -6.01
CA TYR A 183 -4.84 -8.47 -5.69
C TYR A 183 -5.30 -9.27 -6.92
N LEU A 184 -5.47 -8.60 -8.07
CA LEU A 184 -5.86 -9.30 -9.31
C LEU A 184 -4.76 -10.28 -9.75
N TYR A 185 -3.51 -9.87 -9.68
CA TYR A 185 -2.37 -10.74 -9.98
C TYR A 185 -2.35 -12.00 -9.12
N LEU A 186 -2.45 -11.85 -7.79
CA LEU A 186 -2.47 -12.97 -6.85
C LEU A 186 -3.68 -13.88 -7.08
N LEU A 187 -4.84 -13.31 -7.41
CA LEU A 187 -6.03 -14.09 -7.76
C LEU A 187 -5.75 -15.00 -8.96
N PHE A 188 -5.13 -14.49 -10.03
CA PHE A 188 -4.78 -15.31 -11.19
C PHE A 188 -3.63 -16.30 -10.92
N SER A 189 -2.55 -15.86 -10.27
CA SER A 189 -1.34 -16.66 -10.02
C SER A 189 -1.53 -17.74 -8.95
N VAL A 190 -2.45 -17.56 -7.99
CA VAL A 190 -2.65 -18.53 -6.90
C VAL A 190 -3.96 -19.30 -7.05
N VAL A 191 -5.08 -18.62 -7.35
CA VAL A 191 -6.40 -19.28 -7.42
C VAL A 191 -6.62 -19.94 -8.78
N PHE A 192 -6.29 -19.23 -9.85
CA PHE A 192 -6.60 -19.68 -11.22
C PHE A 192 -5.44 -20.34 -11.96
N VAL A 193 -4.30 -20.58 -11.30
CA VAL A 193 -3.13 -21.19 -11.94
C VAL A 193 -3.41 -22.58 -12.52
N PHE A 194 -4.30 -23.36 -11.90
CA PHE A 194 -4.68 -24.69 -12.38
C PHE A 194 -5.79 -24.69 -13.44
N LEU A 195 -6.40 -23.53 -13.72
CA LEU A 195 -7.37 -23.41 -14.81
C LEU A 195 -6.70 -23.30 -16.16
N PHE A 196 -5.59 -22.56 -16.22
CA PHE A 196 -4.98 -22.15 -17.47
C PHE A 196 -3.57 -22.73 -17.57
N THR A 197 -3.32 -23.54 -18.59
CA THR A 197 -1.98 -24.07 -18.91
C THR A 197 -1.11 -23.08 -19.68
N SER A 198 -1.71 -22.12 -20.37
CA SER A 198 -0.99 -21.04 -21.06
C SER A 198 -1.89 -19.83 -21.31
N ALA A 199 -1.29 -18.67 -21.59
CA ALA A 199 -2.03 -17.47 -21.97
C ALA A 199 -2.86 -17.66 -23.26
N ARG A 200 -2.39 -18.51 -24.18
CA ARG A 200 -3.13 -18.87 -25.40
C ARG A 200 -4.36 -19.72 -25.06
N ASP A 201 -4.22 -20.67 -24.14
CA ASP A 201 -5.34 -21.49 -23.68
C ASP A 201 -6.39 -20.64 -22.99
N MET A 202 -5.96 -19.68 -22.15
CA MET A 202 -6.88 -18.72 -21.51
C MET A 202 -7.69 -17.92 -22.55
N LEU A 203 -7.05 -17.41 -23.60
CA LEU A 203 -7.74 -16.62 -24.62
C LEU A 203 -8.67 -17.49 -25.48
N LYS A 204 -8.23 -18.70 -25.83
CA LYS A 204 -9.00 -19.66 -26.62
C LYS A 204 -10.24 -20.12 -25.86
N GLU A 205 -10.09 -20.49 -24.59
CA GLU A 205 -11.20 -20.94 -23.73
C GLU A 205 -12.22 -19.84 -23.46
N LEU A 206 -11.77 -18.58 -23.33
CA LEU A 206 -12.68 -17.45 -23.21
C LEU A 206 -13.49 -17.22 -24.50
N SER A 207 -12.95 -17.60 -25.66
CA SER A 207 -13.59 -17.41 -26.97
C SER A 207 -14.51 -18.56 -27.41
N GLU A 208 -14.24 -19.80 -27.00
CA GLU A 208 -14.90 -20.99 -27.57
C GLU A 208 -16.23 -21.35 -26.89
N SER A 209 -16.34 -21.29 -25.56
CA SER A 209 -17.64 -21.26 -24.86
C SER A 209 -17.50 -21.07 -23.34
N PRO A 210 -18.39 -20.29 -22.70
CA PRO A 210 -18.37 -20.08 -21.26
C PRO A 210 -18.67 -21.35 -20.45
N MET A 211 -19.36 -22.34 -21.05
CA MET A 211 -19.74 -23.58 -20.36
C MET A 211 -18.53 -24.47 -20.09
N HIS A 212 -17.58 -24.58 -21.04
CA HIS A 212 -16.35 -25.35 -20.83
C HIS A 212 -15.46 -24.77 -19.73
N MET A 213 -15.47 -23.45 -19.54
CA MET A 213 -14.77 -22.80 -18.45
C MET A 213 -15.36 -23.20 -17.09
N ILE A 214 -16.68 -23.28 -16.99
CA ILE A 214 -17.38 -23.72 -15.76
C ILE A 214 -17.03 -25.17 -15.43
N ASP A 215 -16.93 -26.05 -16.41
CA ASP A 215 -16.55 -27.45 -16.18
C ASP A 215 -15.09 -27.59 -15.74
N LYS A 216 -14.16 -26.86 -16.36
CA LYS A 216 -12.75 -26.84 -15.96
C LYS A 216 -12.55 -26.28 -14.56
N LEU A 217 -13.33 -25.28 -14.18
CA LEU A 217 -13.34 -24.68 -12.85
C LEU A 217 -13.69 -25.68 -11.75
N ALA A 218 -14.69 -26.53 -11.98
CA ALA A 218 -15.06 -27.58 -11.04
C ALA A 218 -13.99 -28.68 -10.94
N GLN A 219 -13.32 -28.99 -12.04
CA GLN A 219 -12.30 -30.04 -12.09
C GLN A 219 -10.97 -29.60 -11.46
N SER A 220 -10.60 -28.32 -11.56
CA SER A 220 -9.36 -27.80 -10.99
C SER A 220 -9.41 -27.63 -9.46
N LEU A 221 -10.61 -27.47 -8.89
CA LEU A 221 -10.79 -27.18 -7.46
C LEU A 221 -10.22 -28.26 -6.53
N PRO A 222 -10.51 -29.57 -6.71
CA PRO A 222 -9.99 -30.61 -5.84
C PRO A 222 -8.47 -30.80 -6.02
N VAL A 223 -7.96 -30.57 -7.22
CA VAL A 223 -6.52 -30.67 -7.55
C VAL A 223 -5.74 -29.58 -6.82
N ALA A 224 -6.26 -28.35 -6.81
CA ALA A 224 -5.63 -27.19 -6.20
C ALA A 224 -5.76 -27.14 -4.66
N ARG A 225 -6.53 -28.05 -4.04
CA ARG A 225 -6.82 -28.02 -2.59
C ARG A 225 -5.55 -28.07 -1.74
N ASN A 226 -4.69 -29.06 -1.99
CA ASN A 226 -3.52 -29.30 -1.15
C ASN A 226 -2.52 -28.15 -1.26
N PHE A 227 -2.33 -27.63 -2.47
CA PHE A 227 -1.52 -26.44 -2.73
C PHE A 227 -2.05 -25.20 -2.01
N SER A 228 -3.35 -24.93 -2.11
CA SER A 228 -4.00 -23.78 -1.47
C SER A 228 -3.94 -23.87 0.06
N LEU A 229 -4.10 -25.08 0.60
CA LEU A 229 -3.93 -25.35 2.02
C LEU A 229 -2.49 -25.07 2.48
N SER A 230 -1.49 -25.64 1.79
CA SER A 230 -0.08 -25.36 2.07
C SER A 230 0.23 -23.86 2.00
N TYR A 231 -0.33 -23.15 1.02
CA TYR A 231 -0.14 -21.71 0.86
C TYR A 231 -0.63 -20.94 2.09
N VAL A 232 -1.86 -21.20 2.55
CA VAL A 232 -2.42 -20.53 3.74
C VAL A 232 -1.63 -20.88 5.01
N ILE A 233 -1.19 -22.15 5.15
CA ILE A 233 -0.34 -22.57 6.28
C ILE A 233 0.98 -21.81 6.29
N PHE A 234 1.70 -21.74 5.16
CA PHE A 234 2.96 -21.00 5.08
C PHE A 234 2.77 -19.51 5.31
N GLN A 235 1.71 -18.93 4.74
CA GLN A 235 1.42 -17.51 4.93
C GLN A 235 1.14 -17.19 6.40
N GLY A 236 0.36 -18.03 7.09
CA GLY A 236 -0.04 -17.82 8.50
C GLY A 236 1.01 -18.19 9.53
N LEU A 237 1.67 -19.33 9.40
CA LEU A 237 2.59 -19.83 10.42
C LEU A 237 4.05 -19.48 10.18
N ALA A 238 4.47 -19.31 8.92
CA ALA A 238 5.85 -18.96 8.61
C ALA A 238 5.99 -17.45 8.37
N ILE A 239 5.26 -16.92 7.38
CA ILE A 239 5.53 -15.57 6.87
C ILE A 239 5.03 -14.49 7.81
N GLN A 240 3.81 -14.61 8.36
CA GLN A 240 3.28 -13.60 9.28
C GLN A 240 4.17 -13.40 10.53
N PRO A 241 4.56 -14.45 11.29
CA PRO A 241 5.48 -14.26 12.41
C PRO A 241 6.83 -13.71 11.98
N PHE A 242 7.33 -14.12 10.81
CA PHE A 242 8.61 -13.64 10.28
C PHE A 242 8.62 -12.15 9.95
N GLN A 243 7.46 -11.56 9.64
CA GLN A 243 7.34 -10.11 9.44
C GLN A 243 7.73 -9.31 10.70
N LEU A 244 7.65 -9.88 11.91
CA LEU A 244 8.11 -9.22 13.15
C LEU A 244 9.60 -8.86 13.14
N VAL A 245 10.40 -9.62 12.37
CA VAL A 245 11.84 -9.37 12.27
C VAL A 245 12.13 -8.23 11.28
N LEU A 246 11.21 -7.92 10.36
CA LEU A 246 11.42 -6.96 9.27
C LEU A 246 12.75 -7.19 8.53
N LEU A 247 13.07 -8.46 8.21
CA LEU A 247 14.34 -8.84 7.60
C LEU A 247 14.74 -8.02 6.36
N PRO A 248 13.83 -7.70 5.40
CA PRO A 248 14.21 -6.89 4.24
C PRO A 248 14.82 -5.54 4.64
N ASN A 249 14.25 -4.90 5.67
CA ASN A 249 14.71 -3.59 6.14
C ASN A 249 16.07 -3.71 6.84
N ILE A 250 16.26 -4.75 7.65
CA ILE A 250 17.55 -5.03 8.30
C ILE A 250 18.60 -5.33 7.24
N PHE A 251 18.29 -6.21 6.28
CA PHE A 251 19.22 -6.61 5.22
C PHE A 251 19.67 -5.39 4.39
N ILE A 252 18.73 -4.57 3.91
CA ILE A 252 19.04 -3.35 3.16
C ILE A 252 19.89 -2.40 4.00
N ARG A 253 19.56 -2.21 5.28
CA ARG A 253 20.34 -1.37 6.20
C ARG A 253 21.78 -1.88 6.38
N GLN A 254 21.96 -3.19 6.51
CA GLN A 254 23.29 -3.79 6.64
C GLN A 254 24.11 -3.66 5.35
N VAL A 255 23.49 -3.88 4.18
CA VAL A 255 24.13 -3.68 2.89
C VAL A 255 24.53 -2.21 2.70
N GLN A 256 23.64 -1.26 3.00
CA GLN A 256 23.93 0.17 2.93
C GLN A 256 25.08 0.57 3.86
N ARG A 257 25.17 -0.02 5.06
CA ARG A 257 26.26 0.21 6.00
C ARG A 257 27.61 -0.32 5.48
N LEU A 258 27.62 -1.45 4.79
CA LEU A 258 28.84 -2.06 4.25
C LEU A 258 29.32 -1.36 2.97
N CYS A 259 28.39 -0.91 2.12
CA CYS A 259 28.69 -0.35 0.81
C CYS A 259 28.85 1.17 0.78
N THR A 260 28.57 1.91 1.86
CA THR A 260 28.56 3.40 1.84
C THR A 260 29.21 4.02 3.08
N VAL A 261 29.94 5.12 2.88
CA VAL A 261 30.51 5.93 3.98
C VAL A 261 29.38 6.57 4.79
N CYS A 262 29.34 6.27 6.09
CA CYS A 262 28.28 6.72 6.98
C CYS A 262 28.57 8.13 7.52
N THR A 263 28.01 9.17 6.90
CA THR A 263 27.96 10.50 7.54
C THR A 263 26.92 10.50 8.68
N PRO A 264 27.04 11.33 9.72
CA PRO A 264 26.08 11.38 10.84
C PRO A 264 24.63 11.61 10.39
N ARG A 265 24.43 12.40 9.32
CA ARG A 265 23.11 12.65 8.72
C ARG A 265 22.57 11.43 7.98
N ARG A 266 23.42 10.70 7.25
CA ARG A 266 23.06 9.44 6.60
C ARG A 266 22.71 8.38 7.64
N ARG A 267 23.45 8.34 8.75
CA ARG A 267 23.19 7.43 9.87
C ARG A 267 21.83 7.71 10.52
N ALA A 268 21.49 8.99 10.76
CA ALA A 268 20.16 9.38 11.21
C ALA A 268 19.06 8.93 10.21
N ALA A 269 19.27 9.13 8.91
CA ALA A 269 18.32 8.67 7.88
C ALA A 269 18.16 7.14 7.84
N MET A 270 19.23 6.36 8.04
CA MET A 270 19.15 4.90 8.11
C MET A 270 18.45 4.38 9.36
N LEU A 271 18.47 5.16 10.45
CA LEU A 271 17.78 4.87 11.71
C LEU A 271 16.29 5.24 11.67
N GLN A 272 15.82 5.92 10.63
CA GLN A 272 14.41 6.23 10.47
C GLN A 272 13.58 4.93 10.49
N ALA A 273 12.40 5.07 11.08
CA ALA A 273 11.43 3.98 11.15
C ALA A 273 10.99 3.59 9.73
N PRO A 274 10.83 2.28 9.45
CA PRO A 274 10.29 1.83 8.18
C PRO A 274 8.82 2.23 8.04
N THR A 275 8.40 2.47 6.80
CA THR A 275 7.00 2.70 6.48
C THR A 275 6.27 1.40 6.18
N ILE A 276 4.95 1.39 6.39
CA ILE A 276 4.10 0.26 6.02
C ILE A 276 3.53 0.48 4.63
N ASN A 277 3.77 -0.48 3.73
CA ASN A 277 3.22 -0.44 2.38
C ASN A 277 1.82 -1.08 2.39
N ILE A 278 0.77 -0.26 2.42
CA ILE A 278 -0.62 -0.75 2.42
C ILE A 278 -0.93 -1.50 1.12
N GLY A 279 -0.33 -1.06 0.02
CA GLY A 279 -0.46 -1.67 -1.30
C GLY A 279 -0.04 -3.14 -1.41
N THR A 280 0.86 -3.63 -0.54
CA THR A 280 1.31 -5.03 -0.56
C THR A 280 0.71 -5.86 0.58
N LEU A 281 0.48 -5.25 1.74
CA LEU A 281 -0.09 -5.92 2.91
C LEU A 281 -1.54 -6.35 2.67
N TYR A 282 -2.38 -5.45 2.16
CA TYR A 282 -3.82 -5.71 1.98
C TYR A 282 -4.10 -6.84 0.98
N PRO A 283 -3.50 -6.86 -0.23
CA PRO A 283 -3.78 -7.92 -1.20
C PRO A 283 -3.45 -9.32 -0.70
N GLN A 284 -2.39 -9.48 0.10
CA GLN A 284 -2.04 -10.77 0.69
C GLN A 284 -3.11 -11.24 1.69
N ALA A 285 -3.55 -10.35 2.57
CA ALA A 285 -4.63 -10.66 3.52
C ALA A 285 -5.96 -10.95 2.80
N LEU A 286 -6.29 -10.17 1.77
CA LEU A 286 -7.48 -10.38 0.93
C LEU A 286 -7.41 -11.70 0.16
N LEU A 287 -6.23 -12.14 -0.29
CA LEU A 287 -6.05 -13.44 -0.94
C LEU A 287 -6.23 -14.59 0.06
N VAL A 288 -5.70 -14.49 1.28
CA VAL A 288 -5.93 -15.52 2.30
C VAL A 288 -7.42 -15.60 2.65
N PHE A 289 -8.12 -14.45 2.72
CA PHE A 289 -9.58 -14.42 2.86
C PHE A 289 -10.27 -15.14 1.69
N THR A 290 -9.89 -14.82 0.44
CA THR A 290 -10.52 -15.46 -0.73
C THR A 290 -10.28 -16.96 -0.74
N LEU A 291 -9.06 -17.45 -0.48
CA LEU A 291 -8.74 -18.87 -0.40
C LEU A 291 -9.54 -19.58 0.70
N SER A 292 -9.66 -18.94 1.87
CA SER A 292 -10.36 -19.51 3.04
C SER A 292 -11.84 -19.71 2.77
N VAL A 293 -12.47 -18.75 2.09
CA VAL A 293 -13.89 -18.83 1.70
C VAL A 293 -14.05 -19.79 0.54
N LEU A 294 -13.22 -19.65 -0.51
CA LEU A 294 -13.33 -20.41 -1.75
C LEU A 294 -13.21 -21.92 -1.54
N TYR A 295 -12.16 -22.34 -0.83
CA TYR A 295 -11.87 -23.76 -0.63
C TYR A 295 -12.47 -24.34 0.66
N GLY A 296 -13.16 -23.54 1.48
CA GLY A 296 -13.74 -23.99 2.75
C GLY A 296 -14.74 -25.15 2.59
N ILE A 297 -15.49 -25.21 1.48
CA ILE A 297 -16.39 -26.34 1.17
C ILE A 297 -15.61 -27.63 0.86
N VAL A 298 -14.47 -27.52 0.17
CA VAL A 298 -13.68 -28.69 -0.28
C VAL A 298 -12.72 -29.17 0.80
N SER A 299 -12.25 -28.25 1.63
CA SER A 299 -11.29 -28.47 2.71
C SER A 299 -11.62 -27.56 3.90
N PRO A 300 -12.45 -28.02 4.86
CA PRO A 300 -12.84 -27.19 6.01
C PRO A 300 -11.62 -26.79 6.88
N LEU A 301 -10.55 -27.57 6.81
CA LEU A 301 -9.31 -27.31 7.51
C LEU A 301 -8.64 -26.00 7.05
N ILE A 302 -8.81 -25.58 5.78
CA ILE A 302 -8.28 -24.29 5.30
C ILE A 302 -8.88 -23.13 6.08
N THR A 303 -10.18 -23.18 6.43
CA THR A 303 -10.84 -22.12 7.19
C THR A 303 -10.26 -21.97 8.60
N ILE A 304 -9.86 -23.08 9.24
CA ILE A 304 -9.20 -23.05 10.56
C ILE A 304 -7.84 -22.34 10.46
N PHE A 305 -7.01 -22.70 9.48
CA PHE A 305 -5.72 -22.04 9.28
C PHE A 305 -5.86 -20.60 8.76
N GLY A 306 -6.92 -20.29 8.02
CA GLY A 306 -7.26 -18.93 7.62
C GLY A 306 -7.62 -18.05 8.82
N ALA A 307 -8.41 -18.56 9.77
CA ALA A 307 -8.69 -17.86 11.02
C ALA A 307 -7.42 -17.65 11.85
N LEU A 308 -6.56 -18.68 11.91
CA LEU A 308 -5.25 -18.59 12.57
C LEU A 308 -4.35 -17.52 11.92
N TYR A 309 -4.31 -17.44 10.59
CA TYR A 309 -3.60 -16.38 9.87
C TYR A 309 -4.05 -14.99 10.33
N PHE A 310 -5.36 -14.73 10.38
CA PHE A 310 -5.87 -13.43 10.83
C PHE A 310 -5.59 -13.15 12.31
N GLY A 311 -5.62 -14.17 13.18
CA GLY A 311 -5.26 -14.04 14.59
C GLY A 311 -3.80 -13.65 14.78
N VAL A 312 -2.88 -14.32 14.08
CA VAL A 312 -1.44 -13.99 14.11
C VAL A 312 -1.20 -12.62 13.49
N ALA A 313 -1.79 -12.35 12.31
CA ALA A 313 -1.64 -11.07 11.63
C ALA A 313 -2.14 -9.90 12.49
N TYR A 314 -3.23 -10.06 13.24
CA TYR A 314 -3.72 -9.04 14.18
C TYR A 314 -2.65 -8.66 15.20
N VAL A 315 -2.02 -9.66 15.86
CA VAL A 315 -0.99 -9.41 16.87
C VAL A 315 0.25 -8.78 16.24
N VAL A 316 0.71 -9.30 15.11
CA VAL A 316 1.93 -8.84 14.41
C VAL A 316 1.77 -7.41 13.90
N VAL A 317 0.71 -7.15 13.13
CA VAL A 317 0.48 -5.83 12.52
C VAL A 317 0.20 -4.79 13.60
N LYS A 318 -0.56 -5.13 14.65
CA LYS A 318 -0.77 -4.23 15.80
C LYS A 318 0.54 -3.86 16.47
N TYR A 319 1.41 -4.83 16.72
CA TYR A 319 2.73 -4.57 17.31
C TYR A 319 3.58 -3.67 16.41
N GLN A 320 3.60 -3.93 15.10
CA GLN A 320 4.35 -3.12 14.14
C GLN A 320 3.84 -1.68 14.09
N LEU A 321 2.52 -1.47 14.05
CA LEU A 321 1.90 -0.15 14.01
C LEU A 321 2.16 0.67 15.28
N LEU A 322 2.27 0.02 16.44
CA LEU A 322 2.49 0.71 17.71
C LEU A 322 3.98 1.05 17.96
N ASN A 323 4.90 0.16 17.58
CA ASN A 323 6.29 0.22 18.06
C ASN A 323 7.36 0.45 16.97
N VAL A 324 7.06 0.12 15.71
CA VAL A 324 8.09 -0.01 14.66
C VAL A 324 7.85 0.93 13.49
N VAL A 325 6.62 1.01 13.01
CA VAL A 325 6.26 1.68 11.76
C VAL A 325 5.97 3.15 11.98
N ASP A 326 6.43 3.99 11.06
CA ASP A 326 5.97 5.37 10.94
C ASP A 326 5.03 5.52 9.74
N LYS A 327 4.02 6.38 9.88
CA LYS A 327 3.01 6.64 8.84
C LYS A 327 3.43 7.90 8.07
N PRO A 328 3.92 7.77 6.81
CA PRO A 328 4.48 8.91 6.09
C PRO A 328 3.45 9.96 5.70
N TYR A 329 2.20 9.55 5.49
CA TYR A 329 1.09 10.40 5.06
C TYR A 329 -0.26 9.80 5.46
N ASP A 330 -1.31 10.61 5.54
CA ASP A 330 -2.69 10.13 5.76
C ASP A 330 -3.49 9.94 4.46
N SER A 331 -4.02 8.73 4.27
CA SER A 331 -4.87 8.35 3.13
C SER A 331 -6.37 8.33 3.46
N HIS A 332 -6.79 8.88 4.60
CA HIS A 332 -8.19 9.04 5.03
C HIS A 332 -9.01 7.73 5.04
N GLY A 333 -8.35 6.57 5.10
CA GLY A 333 -9.02 5.27 5.09
C GLY A 333 -9.58 4.85 3.72
N HIS A 334 -9.17 5.48 2.61
CA HIS A 334 -9.66 5.13 1.27
C HIS A 334 -9.39 3.66 0.86
N ALA A 335 -8.47 2.95 1.52
CA ALA A 335 -8.25 1.52 1.31
C ALA A 335 -9.45 0.62 1.74
N TRP A 336 -10.29 1.09 2.67
CA TRP A 336 -11.44 0.33 3.18
C TRP A 336 -12.47 -0.06 2.09
N PRO A 337 -13.03 0.88 1.30
CA PRO A 337 -13.98 0.51 0.24
C PRO A 337 -13.38 -0.42 -0.80
N LEU A 338 -12.07 -0.33 -1.06
CA LEU A 338 -11.38 -1.29 -1.93
C LEU A 338 -11.42 -2.70 -1.33
N ALA A 339 -11.03 -2.84 -0.06
CA ALA A 339 -11.02 -4.12 0.64
C ALA A 339 -12.41 -4.76 0.72
N VAL A 340 -13.43 -4.00 1.13
CA VAL A 340 -14.83 -4.48 1.19
C VAL A 340 -15.29 -4.98 -0.18
N ARG A 341 -15.03 -4.23 -1.24
CA ARG A 341 -15.39 -4.65 -2.60
C ARG A 341 -14.69 -5.96 -2.98
N ARG A 342 -13.44 -6.17 -2.59
CA ARG A 342 -12.72 -7.43 -2.86
C ARG A 342 -13.28 -8.60 -2.06
N CYS A 343 -13.65 -8.41 -0.80
CA CYS A 343 -14.33 -9.44 0.00
C CYS A 343 -15.67 -9.85 -0.62
N ILE A 344 -16.47 -8.88 -1.10
CA ILE A 344 -17.72 -9.16 -1.80
C ILE A 344 -17.45 -9.92 -3.12
N TRP A 345 -16.44 -9.52 -3.89
CA TRP A 345 -16.03 -10.28 -5.08
C TRP A 345 -15.57 -11.70 -4.74
N ALA A 346 -14.93 -11.92 -3.61
CA ALA A 346 -14.56 -13.26 -3.14
C ALA A 346 -15.80 -14.12 -2.86
N LEU A 347 -16.86 -13.54 -2.29
CA LEU A 347 -18.14 -14.23 -2.05
C LEU A 347 -18.84 -14.56 -3.37
N VAL A 348 -18.90 -13.62 -4.32
CA VAL A 348 -19.45 -13.87 -5.65
C VAL A 348 -18.67 -14.98 -6.35
N LEU A 349 -17.34 -14.94 -6.26
CA LEU A 349 -16.47 -15.96 -6.81
C LEU A 349 -16.77 -17.33 -6.17
N PHE A 350 -16.83 -17.41 -4.85
CA PHE A 350 -17.19 -18.63 -4.12
C PHE A 350 -18.53 -19.23 -4.58
N GLN A 351 -19.56 -18.40 -4.76
CA GLN A 351 -20.86 -18.87 -5.24
C GLN A 351 -20.80 -19.38 -6.68
N ALA A 352 -20.04 -18.71 -7.55
CA ALA A 352 -19.80 -19.18 -8.92
C ALA A 352 -19.09 -20.54 -8.93
N PHE A 353 -18.09 -20.73 -8.06
CA PHE A 353 -17.41 -22.03 -7.89
C PHE A 353 -18.34 -23.11 -7.33
N GLN A 354 -19.21 -22.77 -6.37
CA GLN A 354 -20.17 -23.71 -5.82
C GLN A 354 -21.19 -24.17 -6.87
N LEU A 355 -21.68 -23.24 -7.68
CA LEU A 355 -22.55 -23.53 -8.82
C LEU A 355 -21.86 -24.44 -9.84
N SER A 356 -20.62 -24.14 -10.19
CA SER A 356 -19.76 -24.97 -11.05
C SER A 356 -19.62 -26.40 -10.51
N LEU A 357 -19.30 -26.56 -9.22
CA LEU A 357 -19.09 -27.87 -8.59
C LEU A 357 -20.38 -28.73 -8.55
N PHE A 358 -21.54 -28.12 -8.28
CA PHE A 358 -22.81 -28.84 -8.28
C PHE A 358 -23.31 -29.16 -9.70
N SER A 359 -23.00 -28.32 -10.68
CA SER A 359 -23.26 -28.59 -12.10
C SER A 359 -22.56 -29.87 -12.55
N VAL A 360 -21.26 -29.99 -12.29
CA VAL A 360 -20.47 -31.19 -12.65
C VAL A 360 -20.93 -32.44 -11.90
N ARG A 361 -21.37 -32.29 -10.63
CA ARG A 361 -21.94 -33.40 -9.85
C ARG A 361 -23.38 -33.76 -10.23
N LYS A 362 -23.96 -33.11 -11.24
CA LYS A 362 -25.36 -33.30 -11.69
C LYS A 362 -26.40 -33.07 -10.58
N GLN A 363 -26.09 -32.23 -9.59
CA GLN A 363 -27.00 -31.89 -8.48
C GLN A 363 -27.81 -30.64 -8.82
N VAL A 364 -28.83 -30.81 -9.66
CA VAL A 364 -29.62 -29.69 -10.22
C VAL A 364 -30.32 -28.87 -9.13
N PHE A 365 -30.91 -29.52 -8.12
CA PHE A 365 -31.60 -28.84 -7.02
C PHE A 365 -30.68 -27.88 -6.26
N ASN A 366 -29.48 -28.35 -5.87
CA ASN A 366 -28.51 -27.53 -5.14
C ASN A 366 -27.99 -26.36 -5.98
N SER A 367 -27.80 -26.56 -7.29
CA SER A 367 -27.41 -25.50 -8.21
C SER A 367 -28.49 -24.41 -8.32
N LEU A 368 -29.77 -24.82 -8.40
CA LEU A 368 -30.91 -23.90 -8.52
C LEU A 368 -31.07 -23.00 -7.28
N VAL A 369 -30.79 -23.52 -6.08
CA VAL A 369 -30.84 -22.76 -4.82
C VAL A 369 -29.72 -21.71 -4.73
N ILE A 370 -28.59 -21.87 -5.43
CA ILE A 370 -27.49 -20.90 -5.43
C ILE A 370 -27.81 -19.67 -6.28
N VAL A 371 -28.57 -19.83 -7.36
CA VAL A 371 -28.92 -18.72 -8.27
C VAL A 371 -29.52 -17.51 -7.54
N PRO A 372 -30.57 -17.64 -6.70
CA PRO A 372 -31.11 -16.49 -5.96
C PRO A 372 -30.09 -15.89 -4.97
N LEU A 373 -29.20 -16.71 -4.40
CA LEU A 373 -28.13 -16.24 -3.52
C LEU A 373 -27.11 -15.37 -4.27
N VAL A 374 -26.75 -15.74 -5.50
CA VAL A 374 -25.88 -14.92 -6.38
C VAL A 374 -26.56 -13.61 -6.76
N CYS A 375 -27.85 -13.66 -7.11
CA CYS A 375 -28.60 -12.44 -7.39
C CYS A 375 -28.63 -11.51 -6.17
N TYR A 376 -28.83 -12.06 -4.97
CA TYR A 376 -28.82 -11.30 -3.72
C TYR A 376 -27.45 -10.67 -3.44
N THR A 377 -26.35 -11.40 -3.61
CA THR A 377 -25.01 -10.84 -3.36
C THR A 377 -24.63 -9.75 -4.35
N ILE A 378 -25.02 -9.87 -5.62
CA ILE A 378 -24.82 -8.80 -6.62
C ILE A 378 -25.66 -7.56 -6.27
N TRP A 379 -26.92 -7.76 -5.88
CA TRP A 379 -27.77 -6.68 -5.39
C TRP A 379 -27.17 -5.99 -4.15
N PHE A 380 -26.71 -6.78 -3.17
CA PHE A 380 -26.05 -6.29 -1.96
C PHE A 380 -24.78 -5.51 -2.29
N ALA A 381 -23.95 -6.01 -3.21
CA ALA A 381 -22.75 -5.30 -3.68
C ALA A 381 -23.08 -3.93 -4.26
N GLY A 382 -24.13 -3.85 -5.08
CA GLY A 382 -24.65 -2.60 -5.62
C GLY A 382 -25.18 -1.67 -4.53
N ASN A 383 -25.89 -2.20 -3.54
CA ASN A 383 -26.44 -1.42 -2.44
C ASN A 383 -25.35 -0.84 -1.53
N VAL A 384 -24.34 -1.64 -1.18
CA VAL A 384 -23.16 -1.20 -0.41
C VAL A 384 -22.42 -0.09 -1.16
N GLY A 385 -22.21 -0.27 -2.47
CA GLY A 385 -21.57 0.75 -3.30
C GLY A 385 -22.36 2.06 -3.34
N LYS A 386 -23.67 2.00 -3.53
CA LYS A 386 -24.52 3.21 -3.54
C LYS A 386 -24.59 3.91 -2.19
N THR A 387 -24.63 3.14 -1.10
CA THR A 387 -24.82 3.68 0.25
C THR A 387 -23.52 4.24 0.81
N PHE A 388 -22.42 3.49 0.78
CA PHE A 388 -21.20 3.84 1.52
C PHE A 388 -20.13 4.54 0.69
N LEU A 389 -20.07 4.33 -0.63
CA LEU A 389 -19.02 4.92 -1.47
C LEU A 389 -18.99 6.46 -1.44
N PRO A 390 -20.14 7.18 -1.45
CA PRO A 390 -20.15 8.63 -1.32
C PRO A 390 -19.55 9.10 0.01
N HIS A 391 -19.93 8.46 1.13
CA HIS A 391 -19.46 8.79 2.48
C HIS A 391 -17.98 8.48 2.70
N THR A 392 -17.40 7.54 1.96
CA THR A 392 -15.96 7.25 2.02
C THR A 392 -15.12 8.11 1.08
N SER A 393 -15.75 8.69 0.04
CA SER A 393 -15.04 9.51 -0.95
C SER A 393 -14.97 10.98 -0.52
N PHE A 394 -16.01 11.46 0.16
CA PHE A 394 -16.15 12.86 0.57
C PHE A 394 -16.57 12.96 2.02
N VAL A 395 -16.13 14.03 2.68
CA VAL A 395 -16.57 14.36 4.04
C VAL A 395 -17.98 14.96 3.96
N ASN A 396 -18.87 14.54 4.85
CA ASN A 396 -20.22 15.09 4.93
C ASN A 396 -20.21 16.55 5.38
N LEU A 397 -21.12 17.33 4.83
CA LEU A 397 -21.19 18.77 5.11
C LEU A 397 -21.58 19.07 6.56
N TYR A 398 -22.39 18.20 7.16
CA TYR A 398 -22.84 18.34 8.54
C TYR A 398 -21.67 18.24 9.53
N ASP A 399 -20.84 17.19 9.46
CA ASP A 399 -19.71 17.05 10.39
C ASP A 399 -18.66 18.15 10.16
N VAL A 400 -18.50 18.60 8.91
CA VAL A 400 -17.63 19.74 8.58
C VAL A 400 -18.14 21.02 9.25
N TYR A 401 -19.44 21.28 9.16
CA TYR A 401 -20.05 22.46 9.76
C TYR A 401 -19.96 22.42 11.30
N SER A 402 -20.31 21.28 11.92
CA SER A 402 -20.20 21.14 13.38
C SER A 402 -18.76 21.26 13.86
N ALA A 403 -17.79 20.67 13.16
CA ALA A 403 -16.38 20.80 13.50
C ALA A 403 -15.88 22.24 13.36
N GLU A 404 -16.34 22.99 12.35
CA GLU A 404 -15.97 24.39 12.17
C GLU A 404 -16.55 25.28 13.28
N ASP A 405 -17.80 25.04 13.69
CA ASP A 405 -18.44 25.73 14.81
C ASP A 405 -17.71 25.46 16.14
N GLU A 406 -17.38 24.19 16.44
CA GLU A 406 -16.60 23.82 17.62
C GLU A 406 -15.22 24.50 17.64
N LEU A 407 -14.54 24.56 16.50
CA LEU A 407 -13.25 25.26 16.38
C LEU A 407 -13.39 26.76 16.61
N GLN A 408 -14.48 27.37 16.14
CA GLN A 408 -14.76 28.79 16.37
C GLN A 408 -15.03 29.06 17.86
N GLU A 409 -15.83 28.23 18.52
CA GLU A 409 -16.06 28.33 19.96
C GLU A 409 -14.75 28.19 20.76
N GLN A 410 -13.93 27.19 20.43
CA GLN A 410 -12.63 26.99 21.08
C GLN A 410 -11.74 28.22 20.90
N ARG A 411 -11.63 28.76 19.68
CA ARG A 411 -10.85 29.99 19.42
C ARG A 411 -11.37 31.18 20.20
N GLN A 412 -12.69 31.33 20.33
CA GLN A 412 -13.29 32.39 21.15
C GLN A 412 -12.97 32.21 22.63
N ARG A 413 -13.08 30.98 23.17
CA ARG A 413 -12.70 30.68 24.56
C ARG A 413 -11.22 30.98 24.81
N TYR A 414 -10.34 30.58 23.89
CA TYR A 414 -8.92 30.90 23.96
C TYR A 414 -8.68 32.41 23.94
N ARG A 415 -9.31 33.15 23.02
CA ARG A 415 -9.19 34.60 22.91
C ARG A 415 -9.67 35.30 24.18
N ASN A 416 -10.80 34.89 24.74
CA ASN A 416 -11.31 35.49 25.97
C ASN A 416 -10.36 35.22 27.14
N ARG A 417 -9.81 33.99 27.24
CA ARG A 417 -8.78 33.67 28.25
C ARG A 417 -7.50 34.51 28.10
N THR A 418 -7.00 34.72 26.88
CA THR A 418 -5.77 35.50 26.65
C THR A 418 -5.97 37.01 26.73
N CYS A 419 -7.18 37.51 26.48
CA CYS A 419 -7.52 38.92 26.69
C CYS A 419 -7.72 39.24 28.18
N ASP A 420 -8.31 38.32 28.96
CA ASP A 420 -8.53 38.50 30.40
C ASP A 420 -7.26 38.23 31.21
N ASN A 421 -6.40 37.33 30.74
CA ASN A 421 -5.08 37.06 31.32
C ASN A 421 -4.00 37.28 30.25
N ILE A 422 -3.54 38.52 30.12
CA ILE A 422 -2.14 38.73 29.73
C ILE A 422 -1.35 38.42 31.00
N PRO A 423 -0.68 37.26 31.14
CA PRO A 423 0.25 37.10 32.23
C PRO A 423 1.27 38.22 32.08
N ILE A 424 1.34 39.11 33.09
CA ILE A 424 2.58 39.84 33.36
C ILE A 424 3.61 38.73 33.42
N ALA A 425 4.58 38.77 32.50
CA ALA A 425 5.61 37.76 32.38
C ALA A 425 6.37 37.66 33.71
N GLN A 426 5.87 36.85 34.64
CA GLN A 426 6.75 36.13 35.53
C GLN A 426 7.41 35.11 34.64
N GLU A 427 8.72 35.27 34.56
CA GLU A 427 9.67 34.39 33.93
C GLU A 427 9.51 32.99 34.56
N GLU A 428 8.50 32.24 34.11
CA GLU A 428 8.45 30.81 34.34
C GLU A 428 9.66 30.25 33.62
N GLN A 429 10.75 30.09 34.37
CA GLN A 429 11.87 29.25 33.99
C GLN A 429 11.28 27.88 33.67
N TRP A 430 11.16 27.60 32.37
CA TRP A 430 10.83 26.27 31.89
C TRP A 430 11.84 25.31 32.52
N PRO A 431 11.40 24.30 33.29
CA PRO A 431 12.34 23.38 33.92
C PRO A 431 13.19 22.74 32.83
N THR A 432 14.49 23.05 32.84
CA THR A 432 15.50 22.53 31.91
C THR A 432 15.66 21.01 31.99
N GLU A 433 15.03 20.37 32.98
CA GLU A 433 14.98 18.91 33.17
C GLU A 433 13.98 18.18 32.26
N TYR A 434 13.12 18.89 31.51
CA TYR A 434 12.22 18.25 30.53
C TYR A 434 12.97 17.55 29.37
N ARG A 435 14.30 17.72 29.31
CA ARG A 435 15.23 17.08 28.36
C ARG A 435 15.33 15.57 28.52
N GLN A 436 14.99 14.99 29.68
CA GLN A 436 15.19 13.56 29.95
C GLN A 436 13.93 12.69 29.86
N GLU A 437 12.73 13.26 29.90
CA GLU A 437 11.48 12.50 30.02
C GLU A 437 10.43 12.82 28.94
N LEU A 438 10.86 13.07 27.70
CA LEU A 438 9.96 12.97 26.53
C LEU A 438 10.10 11.55 25.96
N PRO A 439 9.18 10.60 26.28
CA PRO A 439 9.30 9.21 25.83
C PRO A 439 9.23 9.08 24.30
N GLU A 440 8.71 10.11 23.63
CA GLU A 440 8.54 10.16 22.17
C GLU A 440 9.79 10.64 21.42
N LEU A 441 10.73 11.33 22.09
CA LEU A 441 12.02 11.69 21.50
C LEU A 441 13.04 10.64 21.91
N ARG A 442 13.06 9.51 21.18
CA ARG A 442 14.13 8.50 21.28
C ARG A 442 15.49 9.20 21.32
N SER A 443 16.26 8.97 22.38
CA SER A 443 17.65 9.40 22.48
C SER A 443 18.40 8.97 21.22
N VAL A 444 18.72 9.91 20.34
CA VAL A 444 19.48 9.63 19.13
C VAL A 444 20.90 9.32 19.58
N SER A 445 21.54 8.28 19.03
CA SER A 445 22.92 7.95 19.41
C SER A 445 23.82 9.16 19.12
N HIS A 446 24.79 9.47 19.98
CA HIS A 446 25.72 10.61 19.80
C HIS A 446 26.42 10.68 18.43
N ASP A 447 26.46 9.56 17.69
CA ASP A 447 27.04 9.47 16.36
C ASP A 447 26.10 9.88 15.21
N ALA A 448 24.85 10.23 15.49
CA ALA A 448 23.85 10.59 14.49
C ALA A 448 23.53 12.10 14.56
N TYR A 449 23.22 12.69 13.39
CA TYR A 449 22.96 14.12 13.30
C TYR A 449 21.66 14.48 14.02
N GLU A 450 21.76 15.30 15.06
CA GLU A 450 20.62 15.97 15.69
C GLU A 450 20.48 17.39 15.14
N GLN A 451 19.25 17.82 14.87
CA GLN A 451 19.00 19.17 14.40
C GLN A 451 19.27 20.15 15.56
N PRO A 452 20.17 21.14 15.41
CA PRO A 452 20.59 21.99 16.53
C PRO A 452 19.46 22.87 17.08
N ALA A 453 18.37 23.08 16.32
CA ALA A 453 17.17 23.76 16.80
C ALA A 453 16.35 22.93 17.83
N LEU A 454 16.55 21.61 17.88
CA LEU A 454 15.91 20.71 18.86
C LEU A 454 16.76 20.53 20.13
N ALA A 455 18.08 20.66 20.01
CA ALA A 455 19.04 20.50 21.11
C ALA A 455 19.55 21.83 21.70
N GLY A 456 19.42 22.93 20.94
CA GLY A 456 19.84 24.27 21.34
C GLY A 456 18.90 24.90 22.37
N PRO A 457 19.39 25.86 23.19
CA PRO A 457 18.52 26.64 24.05
C PRO A 457 17.46 27.35 23.19
N LEU A 458 16.19 27.18 23.56
CA LEU A 458 15.09 27.89 22.89
C LEU A 458 15.37 29.39 22.94
N PRO A 459 15.22 30.12 21.83
CA PRO A 459 15.37 31.57 21.85
C PRO A 459 14.32 32.15 22.80
N THR A 460 14.77 32.92 23.79
CA THR A 460 13.88 33.63 24.71
C THR A 460 13.03 34.61 23.91
N LEU A 461 11.70 34.44 23.95
CA LEU A 461 10.76 35.35 23.31
C LEU A 461 10.90 36.74 23.94
N TRP A 462 11.35 37.73 23.17
CA TRP A 462 11.43 39.11 23.67
C TRP A 462 10.03 39.73 23.68
N LEU A 463 9.43 39.86 24.87
CA LEU A 463 8.18 40.59 25.07
C LEU A 463 8.48 41.95 25.71
N PRO A 464 8.01 43.08 25.13
CA PRO A 464 8.21 44.39 25.74
C PRO A 464 7.47 44.49 27.08
N HIS A 465 8.21 44.80 28.15
CA HIS A 465 7.73 44.79 29.55
C HIS A 465 6.90 46.00 29.98
N SER A 466 6.52 46.92 29.09
CA SER A 466 5.66 48.05 29.49
C SER A 466 4.77 48.52 28.36
N ARG A 467 3.48 48.69 28.67
CA ARG A 467 2.63 49.62 27.91
C ARG A 467 3.19 51.03 28.14
N PRO A 468 3.25 51.90 27.12
CA PRO A 468 3.48 53.32 27.37
C PRO A 468 2.37 53.81 28.30
N ASN A 469 2.75 54.26 29.49
CA ASN A 469 1.83 54.84 30.46
C ASN A 469 0.99 55.91 29.78
N ASP A 470 -0.32 55.90 30.05
CA ASP A 470 -1.23 57.00 29.76
C ASP A 470 -0.60 58.31 30.25
N GLN A 471 -0.02 59.07 29.32
CA GLN A 471 0.24 60.47 29.53
C GLN A 471 -1.12 61.16 29.51
N VAL A 472 -1.62 61.43 30.72
CA VAL A 472 -2.66 62.39 30.99
C VAL A 472 -2.28 63.69 30.29
N LEU A 473 -3.01 64.00 29.21
CA LEU A 473 -3.06 65.34 28.62
C LEU A 473 -3.70 66.26 29.66
N VAL A 474 -2.90 67.21 30.17
CA VAL A 474 -3.39 68.44 30.82
C VAL A 474 -3.43 69.54 29.76
#